data_AF-A0A960GYA0-F1
#
_entry.id   AF-A0A960GYA0-F1
#
_cell.length_a   1.000
_cell.length_b   1.000
_cell.length_c   1.000
_cell.angle_alpha   90.00
_cell.angle_beta   90.00
_cell.angle_gamma   90.00
#
_symmetry.space_group_name_H-M   'P 1'
#
loop_
_entity.id
_entity.type
_entity.pdbx_description
1 polymer ?
#
loop_
_entity_poly.entity_id
_entity_poly.type
_entity_poly.pdbx_seq_one_letter_code
_entity_poly.pdbx_strand_id
1 'polypeptide(L)'
;CFGITAADEIGYAIAQALVLEIGGEPFRVREDARTLYHAALAHGSNHVVTVVADALDALRAALSGQELLGQEPVGDAPGGLAERILGPLARAALENTLHRGQAALTGPVARGDAAAVGGHLNALDEIDSELAQSYCANSLRTAQRAHAPEEVVDVLTEWSRQAGPHR
;
A
#
# COMPACT_ATOMS: atom_id res chain seq x y z
N CYS A 1 1.69 12.56 -18.15
CA CYS A 1 0.29 12.70 -18.60
C CYS A 1 -0.44 13.69 -17.69
N PHE A 2 -1.44 14.43 -18.20
CA PHE A 2 -2.25 15.39 -17.44
C PHE A 2 -3.74 15.12 -17.68
N GLY A 3 -4.50 14.90 -16.61
CA GLY A 3 -5.95 14.73 -16.67
C GLY A 3 -6.66 16.07 -16.74
N ILE A 4 -7.47 16.27 -17.77
CA ILE A 4 -8.21 17.52 -18.02
C ILE A 4 -9.69 17.30 -17.79
N THR A 5 -10.28 18.17 -16.98
CA THR A 5 -11.73 18.37 -16.83
C THR A 5 -12.08 19.76 -17.37
N ALA A 6 -13.20 19.88 -18.08
CA ALA A 6 -13.66 21.14 -18.65
C ALA A 6 -15.19 21.12 -18.82
N ALA A 7 -15.81 22.29 -18.70
CA ALA A 7 -17.26 22.45 -18.82
C ALA A 7 -17.78 22.24 -20.26
N ASP A 8 -16.93 22.49 -21.27
CA ASP A 8 -17.27 22.37 -22.69
C ASP A 8 -16.04 21.98 -23.54
N GLU A 9 -16.27 21.77 -24.84
CA GLU A 9 -15.23 21.40 -25.80
C GLU A 9 -14.19 22.50 -26.03
N ILE A 10 -14.57 23.78 -25.88
CA ILE A 10 -13.66 24.91 -26.09
C ILE A 10 -12.64 24.95 -24.95
N GLY A 11 -13.12 24.87 -23.70
CA GLY A 11 -12.26 24.78 -22.53
C GLY A 11 -11.37 23.55 -22.55
N TYR A 12 -11.88 22.40 -23.00
CA TYR A 12 -11.07 21.20 -23.18
C TYR A 12 -9.95 21.42 -24.21
N ALA A 13 -10.26 21.99 -25.38
CA ALA A 13 -9.28 22.26 -26.43
C ALA A 13 -8.18 23.23 -25.97
N ILE A 14 -8.54 24.28 -25.21
CA ILE A 14 -7.56 25.23 -24.65
C ILE A 14 -6.64 24.52 -23.65
N ALA A 15 -7.20 23.79 -22.68
CA ALA A 15 -6.41 23.07 -21.70
C ALA A 15 -5.51 22.01 -22.35
N GLN A 16 -6.01 21.33 -23.39
CA GLN A 16 -5.24 20.38 -24.17
C GLN A 16 -4.03 21.05 -24.85
N ALA A 17 -4.23 22.21 -25.48
CA ALA A 17 -3.15 22.97 -26.12
C ALA A 17 -2.08 23.39 -25.10
N LEU A 18 -2.48 23.88 -23.93
CA LEU A 18 -1.55 24.27 -22.86
C LEU A 18 -0.70 23.09 -22.36
N VAL A 19 -1.32 21.91 -22.18
CA VAL A 19 -0.59 20.70 -21.76
C VAL A 19 0.43 20.27 -22.82
N LEU A 20 0.05 20.32 -24.10
CA LEU A 20 0.96 19.99 -25.20
C LEU A 20 2.13 20.98 -25.30
N GLU A 21 1.88 22.27 -25.08
CA GLU A 21 2.90 23.32 -25.12
C GLU A 21 4.01 23.12 -24.08
N ILE A 22 3.67 22.59 -22.90
CA ILE A 22 4.64 22.26 -21.84
C ILE A 22 5.26 20.85 -22.00
N GLY A 23 5.05 20.18 -23.14
CA GLY A 23 5.56 18.84 -23.40
C GLY A 23 4.83 17.72 -22.66
N GLY A 24 3.64 17.99 -22.12
CA GLY A 24 2.79 17.02 -21.46
C GLY A 24 1.91 16.23 -22.44
N GLU A 25 1.40 15.09 -21.97
CA GLU A 25 0.42 14.29 -22.69
C GLU A 25 -0.98 14.48 -22.07
N PRO A 26 -1.91 15.19 -22.71
CA PRO A 26 -3.24 15.44 -22.17
C PRO A 26 -4.17 14.24 -22.36
N PHE A 27 -5.04 13.99 -21.39
CA PHE A 27 -6.16 13.07 -21.52
C PHE A 27 -7.41 13.62 -20.84
N ARG A 28 -8.60 13.25 -21.34
CA ARG A 28 -9.87 13.75 -20.81
C ARG A 28 -10.32 12.92 -19.61
N VAL A 29 -10.78 13.60 -18.57
CA VAL A 29 -11.53 13.03 -17.46
C VAL A 29 -12.93 13.62 -17.51
N ARG A 30 -13.96 12.77 -17.48
CA ARG A 30 -15.35 13.26 -17.40
C ARG A 30 -15.57 13.94 -16.05
N GLU A 31 -16.35 15.02 -16.02
CA GLU A 31 -16.61 15.75 -14.78
C GLU A 31 -17.22 14.86 -13.69
N ASP A 32 -18.16 13.99 -14.07
CA ASP A 32 -18.79 13.04 -13.14
C ASP A 32 -17.87 11.92 -12.65
N ALA A 33 -16.75 11.69 -13.33
CA ALA A 33 -15.72 10.74 -12.93
C ALA A 33 -14.59 11.39 -12.11
N ARG A 34 -14.57 12.72 -11.96
CA ARG A 34 -13.48 13.47 -11.33
C ARG A 34 -13.19 12.99 -9.91
N THR A 35 -14.22 12.79 -9.10
CA THR A 35 -14.07 12.29 -7.72
C THR A 35 -13.43 10.91 -7.69
N LEU A 36 -13.89 9.99 -8.54
CA LEU A 36 -13.32 8.64 -8.64
C LEU A 36 -11.86 8.68 -9.12
N TYR A 37 -11.55 9.52 -10.10
CA TYR A 37 -10.19 9.73 -10.58
C TYR A 37 -9.25 10.18 -9.45
N HIS A 38 -9.64 11.20 -8.67
CA HIS A 38 -8.83 11.65 -7.54
C HIS A 38 -8.70 10.60 -6.45
N ALA A 39 -9.78 9.88 -6.13
CA ALA A 39 -9.74 8.79 -5.15
C ALA A 39 -8.79 7.67 -5.59
N ALA A 40 -8.80 7.29 -6.87
CA ALA A 40 -7.90 6.28 -7.42
C ALA A 40 -6.43 6.73 -7.35
N LEU A 41 -6.14 7.98 -7.70
CA LEU A 41 -4.80 8.55 -7.59
C LEU A 41 -4.31 8.58 -6.14
N ALA A 42 -5.11 9.13 -5.22
CA ALA A 42 -4.77 9.16 -3.81
C ALA A 42 -4.56 7.75 -3.23
N HIS A 43 -5.37 6.78 -3.67
CA HIS A 43 -5.22 5.39 -3.25
C HIS A 43 -3.92 4.76 -3.77
N GLY A 44 -3.49 5.09 -4.99
CA GLY A 44 -2.25 4.57 -5.59
C GLY A 44 -0.97 5.32 -5.21
N SER A 45 -1.07 6.58 -4.74
CA SER A 45 0.10 7.40 -4.37
C SER A 45 0.22 7.60 -2.87
N ASN A 46 -0.84 8.06 -2.21
CA ASN A 46 -0.77 8.49 -0.82
C ASN A 46 -0.77 7.29 0.12
N HIS A 47 -1.67 6.33 -0.10
CA HIS A 47 -1.72 5.13 0.75
C HIS A 47 -0.48 4.25 0.60
N VAL A 48 0.20 4.28 -0.55
CA VAL A 48 1.50 3.60 -0.70
C VAL A 48 2.53 4.16 0.28
N VAL A 49 2.53 5.48 0.51
CA VAL A 49 3.40 6.10 1.52
C VAL A 49 3.04 5.58 2.92
N THR A 50 1.75 5.55 3.26
CA THR A 50 1.27 5.03 4.55
C THR A 50 1.68 3.58 4.77
N VAL A 51 1.41 2.68 3.82
CA VAL A 51 1.76 1.25 3.92
C VAL A 51 3.27 1.05 4.05
N VAL A 52 4.08 1.83 3.33
CA VAL A 52 5.54 1.76 3.43
C VAL A 52 6.03 2.29 4.78
N ALA A 53 5.45 3.36 5.31
CA ALA A 53 5.78 3.90 6.62
C ALA A 53 5.45 2.88 7.73
N ASP A 54 4.24 2.33 7.75
CA ASP A 54 3.82 1.27 8.69
C ASP A 54 4.80 0.08 8.65
N ALA A 55 5.18 -0.36 7.46
CA ALA A 55 6.13 -1.46 7.29
C ALA A 55 7.54 -1.12 7.81
N LEU A 56 7.99 0.13 7.65
CA LEU A 56 9.27 0.58 8.19
C LEU A 56 9.24 0.62 9.72
N ASP A 57 8.15 1.08 10.33
CA ASP A 57 8.01 1.15 11.77
C ASP A 57 8.02 -0.25 12.40
N ALA A 58 7.27 -1.20 11.81
CA ALA A 58 7.33 -2.61 12.22
C ALA A 58 8.74 -3.22 12.04
N LEU A 59 9.42 -2.92 10.92
CA LEU A 59 10.80 -3.38 10.68
C LEU A 59 11.79 -2.80 11.71
N ARG A 60 11.68 -1.51 12.05
CA ARG A 60 12.54 -0.89 13.06
C ARG A 60 12.32 -1.52 14.42
N ALA A 61 11.07 -1.74 14.83
CA ALA A 61 10.73 -2.43 16.07
C ALA A 61 11.31 -3.86 16.11
N ALA A 62 11.25 -4.59 14.99
CA ALA A 62 11.78 -5.95 14.90
C ALA A 62 13.32 -6.03 14.90
N LEU A 63 14.01 -4.97 14.48
CA LEU A 63 15.48 -4.94 14.34
C LEU A 63 16.19 -4.23 15.50
N SER A 64 15.50 -3.36 16.24
CA SER A 64 16.09 -2.57 17.32
C SER A 64 16.62 -3.47 18.45
N GLY A 65 17.82 -3.15 18.94
CA GLY A 65 18.47 -3.89 20.03
C GLY A 65 19.21 -5.16 19.58
N GLN A 66 19.25 -5.46 18.28
CA GLN A 66 19.99 -6.58 17.69
C GLN A 66 21.28 -6.14 16.99
N GLU A 67 21.71 -4.88 17.16
CA GLU A 67 22.88 -4.33 16.50
C GLU A 67 24.19 -4.92 17.05
N LEU A 68 25.11 -5.26 16.14
CA LEU A 68 26.46 -5.67 16.52
C LEU A 68 27.27 -4.46 17.02
N LEU A 69 28.27 -4.72 17.88
CA LEU A 69 29.18 -3.68 18.35
C LEU A 69 29.81 -2.91 17.16
N GLY A 70 29.59 -1.60 17.13
CA GLY A 70 30.09 -0.70 16.09
C GLY A 70 29.18 -0.56 14.87
N GLN A 71 28.02 -1.22 14.84
CA GLN A 71 26.98 -0.93 13.85
C GLN A 71 26.21 0.34 14.22
N GLU A 72 25.72 1.03 13.20
CA GLU A 72 24.81 2.15 13.37
C GLU A 72 23.50 1.64 14.01
N PRO A 73 23.02 2.27 15.09
CA PRO A 73 21.75 1.92 15.70
C PRO A 73 20.59 2.00 14.71
N VAL A 74 19.61 1.11 14.86
CA VAL A 74 18.36 1.23 14.11
C VAL A 74 17.62 2.48 14.61
N GLY A 75 17.34 3.40 13.69
CA GLY A 75 16.62 4.64 13.99
C GLY A 75 15.80 5.14 12.80
N ASP A 76 15.24 6.33 12.95
CA ASP A 76 14.23 6.88 12.02
C ASP A 76 14.83 7.71 10.88
N ALA A 77 16.17 7.74 10.79
CA ALA A 77 16.85 8.49 9.75
C ALA A 77 16.60 7.87 8.36
N PRO A 78 16.24 8.68 7.34
CA PRO A 78 16.05 8.17 5.98
C PRO A 78 17.28 7.46 5.45
N GLY A 79 17.07 6.31 4.79
CA GLY A 79 18.15 5.51 4.21
C GLY A 79 18.86 4.59 5.22
N GLY A 80 18.31 4.45 6.42
CA GLY A 80 18.73 3.49 7.44
C GLY A 80 18.56 2.03 7.02
N LEU A 81 18.80 1.13 7.98
CA LEU A 81 18.76 -0.32 7.72
C LEU A 81 17.39 -0.79 7.22
N ALA A 82 16.30 -0.31 7.83
CA ALA A 82 14.93 -0.69 7.48
C ALA A 82 14.59 -0.32 6.02
N GLU A 83 14.95 0.89 5.57
CA GLU A 83 14.74 1.35 4.21
C GLU A 83 15.56 0.56 3.20
N ARG A 84 16.80 0.18 3.54
CA ARG A 84 17.65 -0.63 2.66
C ARG A 84 17.11 -2.07 2.51
N ILE A 85 16.45 -2.60 3.52
CA ILE A 85 15.78 -3.91 3.46
C ILE A 85 14.47 -3.82 2.67
N LEU A 86 13.59 -2.87 3.01
CA LEU A 86 12.27 -2.76 2.42
C LEU A 86 12.28 -2.19 1.00
N GLY A 87 13.15 -1.22 0.72
CA GLY A 87 13.15 -0.44 -0.52
C GLY A 87 13.19 -1.28 -1.80
N PRO A 88 14.11 -2.26 -1.94
CA PRO A 88 14.14 -3.15 -3.10
C PRO A 88 12.85 -3.98 -3.26
N LEU A 89 12.28 -4.46 -2.15
CA LEU A 89 11.06 -5.28 -2.16
C LEU A 89 9.83 -4.45 -2.56
N ALA A 90 9.66 -3.27 -1.97
CA ALA A 90 8.56 -2.36 -2.28
C ALA A 90 8.61 -1.89 -3.73
N ARG A 91 9.80 -1.56 -4.25
CA ARG A 91 9.99 -1.19 -5.67
C ARG A 91 9.64 -2.35 -6.59
N ALA A 92 10.11 -3.56 -6.30
CA ALA A 92 9.79 -4.73 -7.09
C ALA A 92 8.28 -5.02 -7.08
N ALA A 93 7.60 -4.89 -5.94
CA ALA A 93 6.16 -5.06 -5.85
C ALA A 93 5.38 -4.04 -6.71
N LEU A 94 5.77 -2.77 -6.67
CA LEU A 94 5.18 -1.71 -7.49
C LEU A 94 5.38 -1.99 -8.98
N GLU A 95 6.63 -2.19 -9.41
CA GLU A 95 6.97 -2.42 -10.81
C GLU A 95 6.30 -3.67 -11.37
N ASN A 96 6.29 -4.77 -10.61
CA ASN A 96 5.61 -5.99 -11.01
C ASN A 96 4.10 -5.78 -11.14
N THR A 97 3.48 -5.00 -10.24
CA THR A 97 2.04 -4.72 -10.30
C THR A 97 1.69 -3.86 -11.52
N LEU A 98 2.52 -2.87 -11.86
CA LEU A 98 2.34 -2.05 -13.06
C LEU A 98 2.48 -2.86 -14.36
N HIS A 99 3.39 -3.85 -14.38
CA HIS A 99 3.63 -4.68 -15.58
C HIS A 99 2.68 -5.88 -15.70
N ARG A 100 2.35 -6.55 -14.59
CA ARG A 100 1.65 -7.85 -14.56
C ARG A 100 0.26 -7.77 -13.93
N GLY A 101 -0.12 -6.62 -13.39
CA GLY A 101 -1.39 -6.44 -12.67
C GLY A 101 -1.51 -7.38 -11.48
N GLN A 102 -2.71 -7.94 -11.29
CA GLN A 102 -3.03 -8.82 -10.16
C GLN A 102 -2.14 -10.08 -10.09
N ALA A 103 -1.60 -10.55 -11.22
CA ALA A 103 -0.72 -11.73 -11.26
C ALA A 103 0.66 -11.50 -10.60
N ALA A 104 0.99 -10.25 -10.24
CA ALA A 104 2.17 -9.92 -9.44
C ALA A 104 2.01 -10.28 -7.96
N LEU A 105 0.79 -10.50 -7.49
CA LEU A 105 0.51 -10.76 -6.08
C LEU A 105 1.20 -12.05 -5.63
N THR A 106 1.91 -11.96 -4.51
CA THR A 106 2.57 -13.09 -3.84
C THR A 106 2.34 -12.99 -2.32
N GLY A 107 2.97 -13.85 -1.54
CA GLY A 107 2.92 -13.81 -0.08
C GLY A 107 1.89 -14.76 0.52
N PRO A 108 1.75 -14.74 1.86
CA PRO A 108 0.99 -15.73 2.62
C PRO A 108 -0.50 -15.74 2.25
N VAL A 109 -1.13 -14.56 2.10
CA VAL A 109 -2.54 -14.45 1.70
C VAL A 109 -2.81 -15.11 0.34
N ALA A 110 -1.97 -14.81 -0.66
CA ALA A 110 -2.12 -15.37 -2.00
C ALA A 110 -1.85 -16.89 -2.06
N ARG A 111 -1.04 -17.41 -1.13
CA ARG A 111 -0.75 -18.85 -1.01
C ARG A 111 -1.73 -19.61 -0.13
N GLY A 112 -2.68 -18.93 0.53
CA GLY A 112 -3.61 -19.58 1.45
C GLY A 112 -3.02 -19.90 2.84
N ASP A 113 -1.92 -19.24 3.24
CA ASP A 113 -1.21 -19.52 4.49
C ASP A 113 -1.85 -18.77 5.67
N ALA A 114 -2.98 -19.29 6.15
CA ALA A 114 -3.75 -18.69 7.24
C ALA A 114 -2.96 -18.62 8.56
N ALA A 115 -2.10 -19.62 8.81
CA ALA A 115 -1.25 -19.66 9.99
C ALA A 115 -0.23 -18.52 10.00
N ALA A 116 0.44 -18.26 8.87
CA ALA A 116 1.35 -17.12 8.76
C ALA A 116 0.62 -15.78 8.92
N VAL A 117 -0.57 -15.63 8.32
CA VAL A 117 -1.38 -14.40 8.45
C VAL A 117 -1.77 -14.15 9.91
N GLY A 118 -2.23 -15.17 10.63
CA GLY A 118 -2.54 -15.07 12.06
C GLY A 118 -1.32 -14.72 12.90
N GLY A 119 -0.16 -15.32 12.60
CA GLY A 119 1.10 -14.99 13.25
C GLY A 119 1.54 -13.53 13.04
N HIS A 120 1.38 -13.00 11.82
CA HIS A 120 1.67 -11.60 11.53
C HIS A 120 0.75 -10.65 12.30
N LEU A 121 -0.56 -10.92 12.34
CA LEU A 121 -1.51 -10.10 13.08
C LEU A 121 -1.15 -9.98 14.55
N ASN A 122 -0.82 -11.10 15.20
CA ASN A 122 -0.41 -11.10 16.60
C ASN A 122 0.89 -10.30 16.82
N ALA A 123 1.91 -10.53 15.98
CA ALA A 123 3.20 -9.83 16.10
C ALA A 123 3.07 -8.31 15.88
N LEU A 124 2.18 -7.88 14.98
CA LEU A 124 1.90 -6.47 14.76
C LEU A 124 1.10 -5.85 15.91
N ASP A 125 0.10 -6.56 16.44
CA ASP A 125 -0.73 -6.08 17.56
C ASP A 125 0.07 -5.88 18.85
N GLU A 126 1.11 -6.69 19.06
CA GLU A 126 2.06 -6.52 20.17
C GLU A 126 2.85 -5.20 20.11
N ILE A 127 3.02 -4.63 18.91
CA ILE A 127 3.77 -3.40 18.69
C ILE A 127 2.81 -2.20 18.61
N ASP A 128 1.78 -2.30 17.77
CA ASP A 128 0.78 -1.27 17.52
C ASP A 128 -0.51 -1.88 16.94
N SER A 129 -1.60 -1.76 17.69
CA SER A 129 -2.91 -2.24 17.27
C SER A 129 -3.46 -1.52 16.02
N GLU A 130 -3.14 -0.24 15.80
CA GLU A 130 -3.59 0.49 14.61
C GLU A 130 -2.86 -0.02 13.35
N LEU A 131 -1.57 -0.33 13.48
CA LEU A 131 -0.77 -0.99 12.44
C LEU A 131 -1.34 -2.38 12.11
N ALA A 132 -1.66 -3.18 13.14
CA ALA A 132 -2.29 -4.48 12.94
C ALA A 132 -3.65 -4.38 12.22
N GLN A 133 -4.45 -3.35 12.52
CA GLN A 133 -5.70 -3.06 11.81
C GLN A 133 -5.45 -2.70 10.33
N SER A 134 -4.46 -1.85 10.05
CA SER A 134 -4.02 -1.52 8.68
C SER A 134 -3.62 -2.77 7.90
N TYR A 135 -2.81 -3.65 8.50
CA TYR A 135 -2.44 -4.94 7.91
C TYR A 135 -3.65 -5.84 7.66
N CYS A 136 -4.58 -5.94 8.61
CA CYS A 136 -5.79 -6.74 8.48
C CYS A 136 -6.67 -6.25 7.32
N ALA A 137 -6.93 -4.94 7.24
CA ALA A 137 -7.74 -4.36 6.18
C ALA A 137 -7.15 -4.60 4.78
N ASN A 138 -5.84 -4.40 4.63
CA ASN A 138 -5.12 -4.66 3.38
C ASN A 138 -5.09 -6.15 3.03
N SER A 139 -4.93 -7.02 4.02
CA SER A 139 -4.93 -8.48 3.85
C SER A 139 -6.31 -9.01 3.46
N LEU A 140 -7.40 -8.48 4.03
CA LEU A 140 -8.77 -8.80 3.63
C LEU A 140 -9.02 -8.42 2.18
N ARG A 141 -8.62 -7.21 1.78
CA ARG A 141 -8.77 -6.78 0.39
C ARG A 141 -7.94 -7.65 -0.55
N THR A 142 -6.75 -8.05 -0.12
CA THR A 142 -5.87 -8.96 -0.86
C THR A 142 -6.50 -10.34 -1.03
N ALA A 143 -7.07 -10.91 0.04
CA ALA A 143 -7.75 -12.20 0.02
C ALA A 143 -8.92 -12.21 -0.97
N GLN A 144 -9.74 -11.15 -0.96
CA GLN A 144 -10.85 -10.97 -1.90
C GLN A 144 -10.37 -10.90 -3.35
N ARG A 145 -9.29 -10.16 -3.61
CA ARG A 145 -8.72 -9.99 -4.95
C ARG A 145 -8.02 -11.25 -5.48
N ALA A 146 -7.47 -12.05 -4.57
CA ALA A 146 -6.77 -13.30 -4.89
C ALA A 146 -7.70 -14.52 -4.95
N HIS A 147 -8.96 -14.38 -4.52
CA HIS A 147 -9.85 -15.51 -4.23
C HIS A 147 -9.18 -16.53 -3.30
N ALA A 148 -8.59 -16.03 -2.21
CA ALA A 148 -7.90 -16.86 -1.23
C ALA A 148 -8.87 -17.85 -0.56
N PRO A 149 -8.36 -18.97 -0.02
CA PRO A 149 -9.16 -19.92 0.75
C PRO A 149 -9.92 -19.26 1.91
N GLU A 150 -11.08 -19.81 2.24
CA GLU A 150 -11.97 -19.31 3.31
C GLU A 150 -11.23 -19.22 4.64
N GLU A 151 -10.34 -20.17 4.94
CA GLU A 151 -9.49 -20.20 6.13
C GLU A 151 -8.70 -18.90 6.36
N VAL A 152 -8.18 -18.28 5.29
CA VAL A 152 -7.47 -16.99 5.39
C VAL A 152 -8.43 -15.85 5.69
N VAL A 153 -9.61 -15.86 5.06
CA VAL A 153 -10.65 -14.85 5.28
C VAL A 153 -11.21 -14.96 6.71
N ASP A 154 -11.38 -16.18 7.22
CA ASP A 154 -11.84 -16.44 8.58
C ASP A 154 -10.87 -15.90 9.62
N VAL A 155 -9.58 -16.19 9.49
CA VAL A 155 -8.54 -15.64 10.39
C VAL A 155 -8.60 -14.11 10.43
N LEU A 156 -8.72 -13.46 9.27
CA LEU A 156 -8.75 -12.00 9.18
C LEU A 156 -10.05 -11.40 9.75
N THR A 157 -11.21 -11.98 9.43
CA THR A 157 -12.50 -11.48 9.92
C THR A 157 -12.71 -11.74 11.40
N GLU A 158 -12.20 -12.86 11.91
CA GLU A 158 -12.23 -13.18 13.34
C GLU A 158 -11.33 -12.22 14.12
N TRP A 159 -10.09 -12.01 13.68
CA TRP A 159 -9.19 -11.05 14.31
C TRP A 159 -9.79 -9.63 14.31
N SER A 160 -10.34 -9.17 13.19
CA SER A 160 -10.98 -7.85 13.09
C SER A 160 -12.18 -7.68 14.03
N ARG A 161 -12.93 -8.76 14.31
CA ARG A 161 -14.05 -8.72 15.28
C ARG A 161 -13.54 -8.65 16.72
N GLN A 162 -12.41 -9.27 17.02
CA GLN A 162 -11.79 -9.27 18.36
C GLN A 162 -11.07 -7.95 18.67
N ALA A 163 -10.55 -7.27 17.65
CA ALA A 163 -9.86 -5.98 17.75
C ALA A 163 -10.80 -4.76 17.90
N GLY A 164 -12.08 -4.96 18.24
CA GLY A 164 -13.10 -3.89 18.35
C GLY A 164 -12.70 -2.73 19.29
N PRO A 165 -13.40 -1.57 19.21
CA PRO A 165 -12.84 -0.21 19.25
C PRO A 165 -12.21 0.31 20.56
N HIS A 166 -11.91 -0.55 21.54
CA HIS A 166 -11.32 -0.15 22.83
C HIS A 166 -10.40 -1.24 23.40
N ARG A 167 -9.22 -1.41 22.81
CA ARG A 167 -8.05 -1.89 23.57
C ARG A 167 -7.12 -0.73 23.84
#